data_AF-A0A3L7TZ57-F1
#
_entry.id   AF-A0A3L7TZ57-F1
#
_cell.length_a   1.000
_cell.length_b   1.000
_cell.length_c   1.000
_cell.angle_alpha   90.00
_cell.angle_beta   90.00
_cell.angle_gamma   90.00
#
_symmetry.space_group_name_H-M   'P 1'
#
loop_
_entity.id
_entity.type
_entity.pdbx_description
1 polymer ?
#
loop_
_entity_poly.entity_id
_entity_poly.type
_entity_poly.pdbx_seq_one_letter_code
_entity_poly.pdbx_strand_id
1 'polypeptide(L)'
;MPQELTAADWMDEAESAERAEASPQAVALWARAVSLCSGEQQHRCHAGTARCEHEVAVDTELASVARRILDIPTLDTRKSDALDFHEVSVWQLLAALRLAHRMGRQDPSE
;
A
#
# COMPACT_ATOMS: atom_id res chain seq x y z
N MET A 1 -33.08 -9.97 6.17
CA MET A 1 -32.05 -10.04 7.23
C MET A 1 -30.72 -9.87 6.52
N PRO A 2 -29.95 -8.79 6.75
CA PRO A 2 -28.60 -8.72 6.23
C PRO A 2 -27.82 -9.91 6.82
N GLN A 3 -27.10 -10.66 5.98
CA GLN A 3 -26.23 -11.72 6.47
C GLN A 3 -25.06 -11.07 7.20
N GLU A 4 -24.81 -11.49 8.44
CA GLU A 4 -23.60 -11.08 9.15
C GLU A 4 -22.40 -11.77 8.48
N LEU A 5 -21.49 -10.98 7.93
CA LEU A 5 -20.27 -11.47 7.30
C LEU A 5 -19.35 -12.09 8.36
N THR A 6 -18.85 -13.29 8.08
CA THR A 6 -17.93 -14.04 8.93
C THR A 6 -16.50 -13.56 8.77
N ALA A 7 -15.59 -14.00 9.64
CA ALA A 7 -14.16 -13.71 9.48
C ALA A 7 -13.64 -14.14 8.10
N ALA A 8 -14.10 -15.29 7.58
CA ALA A 8 -13.70 -15.78 6.26
C ALA A 8 -14.14 -14.85 5.12
N ASP A 9 -15.35 -14.34 5.17
CA ASP A 9 -15.85 -13.40 4.15
C ASP A 9 -15.02 -12.10 4.13
N TRP A 10 -14.65 -11.58 5.31
CA TRP A 10 -13.79 -10.41 5.40
C TRP A 10 -12.36 -10.68 4.92
N MET A 11 -11.82 -11.88 5.14
CA MET A 11 -10.51 -12.28 4.62
C MET A 11 -10.52 -12.38 3.09
N ASP A 12 -11.54 -13.01 2.51
CA ASP A 12 -11.65 -13.16 1.05
C ASP A 12 -11.78 -11.79 0.35
N GLU A 13 -12.54 -10.86 0.94
CA GLU A 13 -12.65 -9.49 0.46
C GLU A 13 -11.32 -8.73 0.61
N ALA A 14 -10.60 -8.92 1.72
CA ALA A 14 -9.29 -8.31 1.94
C ALA A 14 -8.25 -8.80 0.91
N GLU A 15 -8.20 -10.10 0.65
CA GLU A 15 -7.36 -10.69 -0.40
C GLU A 15 -7.74 -10.18 -1.80
N SER A 16 -9.03 -9.94 -2.05
CA SER A 16 -9.50 -9.38 -3.32
C SER A 16 -9.06 -7.92 -3.49
N ALA A 17 -9.10 -7.12 -2.41
CA ALA A 17 -8.57 -5.77 -2.38
C ALA A 17 -7.04 -5.74 -2.58
N GLU A 18 -6.29 -6.68 -1.99
CA GLU A 18 -4.85 -6.86 -2.24
C GLU A 18 -4.57 -7.13 -3.72
N ARG A 19 -5.30 -8.07 -4.34
CA ARG A 19 -5.16 -8.38 -5.78
C ARG A 19 -5.51 -7.21 -6.68
N ALA A 20 -6.33 -6.27 -6.20
CA ALA A 20 -6.67 -5.03 -6.88
C ALA A 20 -5.72 -3.87 -6.55
N GLU A 21 -4.62 -4.13 -5.83
CA GLU A 21 -3.63 -3.12 -5.41
C GLU A 21 -4.24 -2.00 -4.55
N ALA A 22 -5.36 -2.28 -3.88
CA ALA A 22 -6.05 -1.34 -3.00
C ALA A 22 -5.59 -1.49 -1.54
N SER A 23 -4.28 -1.38 -1.31
CA SER A 23 -3.64 -1.65 0.00
C SER A 23 -4.31 -0.96 1.20
N PRO A 24 -4.71 0.34 1.15
CA PRO A 24 -5.42 0.98 2.26
C PRO A 24 -6.80 0.34 2.57
N GLN A 25 -7.53 -0.06 1.54
CA GLN A 25 -8.81 -0.75 1.69
C GLN A 25 -8.58 -2.16 2.26
N ALA A 26 -7.55 -2.86 1.78
CA ALA A 26 -7.18 -4.18 2.28
C ALA A 26 -6.81 -4.15 3.78
N VAL A 27 -6.07 -3.13 4.25
CA VAL A 27 -5.79 -2.94 5.70
C VAL A 27 -7.09 -2.85 6.51
N ALA A 28 -8.05 -2.04 6.06
CA ALA A 28 -9.32 -1.87 6.78
C ALA A 28 -10.13 -3.19 6.83
N LEU A 29 -10.11 -3.97 5.74
CA LEU A 29 -10.77 -5.26 5.64
C LEU A 29 -10.09 -6.32 6.54
N TRP A 30 -8.75 -6.37 6.54
CA TRP A 30 -7.99 -7.25 7.42
C TRP A 30 -8.19 -6.88 8.90
N ALA A 31 -8.21 -5.60 9.26
CA ALA A 31 -8.50 -5.16 10.62
C ALA A 31 -9.91 -5.61 11.08
N ARG A 32 -10.88 -5.60 10.16
CA ARG A 32 -12.22 -6.12 10.43
C ARG A 32 -12.20 -7.64 10.60
N ALA A 33 -11.48 -8.36 9.74
CA ALA A 33 -11.30 -9.81 9.88
C ALA A 33 -10.67 -10.15 11.25
N VAL A 34 -9.56 -9.50 11.64
CA VAL A 34 -8.85 -9.72 12.92
C VAL A 34 -9.81 -9.66 14.12
N SER A 35 -10.79 -8.74 14.12
CA SER A 35 -11.77 -8.62 15.20
C SER A 35 -12.69 -9.85 15.36
N LEU A 36 -12.79 -10.69 14.33
CA LEU A 36 -13.61 -11.90 14.28
C LEU A 36 -12.78 -13.19 14.20
N CYS A 37 -11.49 -13.11 13.83
CA CYS A 37 -10.61 -14.26 13.68
C CYS A 37 -10.34 -14.95 15.03
N SER A 38 -10.38 -16.28 15.05
CA SER A 38 -10.03 -17.09 16.21
C SER A 38 -9.14 -18.27 15.83
N GLY A 39 -8.33 -18.75 16.78
CA GLY A 39 -7.42 -19.88 16.57
C GLY A 39 -6.46 -19.65 15.40
N GLU A 40 -6.38 -20.62 14.49
CA GLU A 40 -5.46 -20.62 13.34
C GLU A 40 -5.70 -19.45 12.36
N GLN A 41 -6.91 -18.86 12.36
CA GLN A 41 -7.22 -17.70 11.53
C GLN A 41 -6.43 -16.46 11.96
N GLN A 42 -6.09 -16.31 13.25
CA GLN A 42 -5.40 -15.12 13.76
C GLN A 42 -4.06 -14.89 13.04
N HIS A 43 -3.28 -15.95 12.83
CA HIS A 43 -2.02 -15.85 12.11
C HIS A 43 -2.20 -15.31 10.69
N ARG A 44 -3.21 -15.80 9.96
CA ARG A 44 -3.53 -15.31 8.61
C ARG A 44 -3.95 -13.85 8.62
N CYS A 45 -4.83 -13.46 9.54
CA CYS A 45 -5.36 -12.09 9.61
C CYS A 45 -4.26 -11.07 9.99
N HIS A 46 -3.37 -11.43 10.92
CA HIS A 46 -2.21 -10.62 11.27
C HIS A 46 -1.19 -10.54 10.14
N ALA A 47 -0.88 -11.66 9.47
CA ALA A 47 0.02 -11.66 8.33
C ALA A 47 -0.52 -10.82 7.16
N GLY A 48 -1.83 -10.88 6.90
CA GLY A 48 -2.50 -10.01 5.92
C GLY A 48 -2.40 -8.53 6.26
N THR A 49 -2.75 -8.18 7.51
CA THR A 49 -2.62 -6.80 8.01
C THR A 49 -1.20 -6.28 7.84
N ALA A 50 -0.20 -7.03 8.30
CA ALA A 50 1.21 -6.63 8.25
C ALA A 50 1.72 -6.41 6.82
N ARG A 51 1.33 -7.27 5.86
CA ARG A 51 1.67 -7.06 4.44
C ARG A 51 1.08 -5.76 3.91
N CYS A 52 -0.22 -5.54 4.09
CA CYS A 52 -0.87 -4.35 3.56
C CYS A 52 -0.39 -3.06 4.24
N GLU A 53 -0.09 -3.10 5.54
CA GLU A 53 0.51 -1.97 6.28
C GLU A 53 1.91 -1.63 5.75
N HIS A 54 2.72 -2.65 5.44
CA HIS A 54 4.02 -2.46 4.82
C HIS A 54 3.90 -1.80 3.44
N GLU A 55 3.01 -2.28 2.57
CA GLU A 55 2.76 -1.65 1.25
C GLU A 55 2.33 -0.18 1.39
N VAL A 56 1.42 0.14 2.33
CA VAL A 56 1.01 1.53 2.60
C VAL A 56 2.18 2.40 3.08
N ALA A 57 3.09 1.83 3.88
CA ALA A 57 4.29 2.52 4.33
C ALA A 57 5.24 2.81 3.15
N VAL A 58 5.47 1.82 2.28
CA VAL A 58 6.27 1.97 1.05
C VAL A 58 5.68 3.08 0.16
N ASP A 59 4.38 3.05 -0.11
CA ASP A 59 3.69 4.08 -0.92
C ASP A 59 3.87 5.49 -0.33
N THR A 60 3.81 5.60 1.01
CA THR A 60 4.02 6.86 1.72
C THR A 60 5.44 7.39 1.52
N GLU A 61 6.44 6.52 1.56
CA GLU A 61 7.83 6.89 1.28
C GLU A 61 8.04 7.29 -0.18
N LEU A 62 7.49 6.53 -1.13
CA LEU A 62 7.55 6.85 -2.56
C LEU A 62 6.90 8.21 -2.86
N ALA A 63 5.73 8.49 -2.28
CA ALA A 63 5.07 9.78 -2.42
C ALA A 63 5.92 10.93 -1.84
N SER A 64 6.69 10.67 -0.78
CA SER A 64 7.65 11.63 -0.23
C SER A 64 8.81 11.90 -1.19
N VAL A 65 9.36 10.87 -1.83
CA VAL A 65 10.41 10.99 -2.86
C VAL A 65 9.89 11.80 -4.06
N ALA A 66 8.70 11.49 -4.54
CA ALA A 66 8.05 12.16 -5.66
C ALA A 66 7.92 13.67 -5.41
N ARG A 67 7.38 14.05 -4.24
CA ARG A 67 7.22 15.47 -3.86
C ARG A 67 8.54 16.22 -3.68
N ARG A 68 9.55 15.57 -3.08
CA ARG A 68 10.78 16.25 -2.65
C ARG A 68 11.84 16.36 -3.74
N ILE A 69 11.87 15.42 -4.68
CA ILE A 69 12.94 15.30 -5.68
C ILE A 69 12.41 15.57 -7.08
N LEU A 70 11.21 15.07 -7.40
CA LEU A 70 10.65 15.12 -8.75
C LEU A 70 9.66 16.28 -8.94
N ASP A 71 9.32 17.02 -7.88
CA ASP A 71 8.27 18.04 -7.85
C ASP A 71 6.88 17.52 -8.30
N ILE A 72 6.65 16.21 -8.11
CA ILE A 72 5.38 15.54 -8.43
C ILE A 72 4.49 15.57 -7.18
N PRO A 73 3.33 16.23 -7.19
CA PRO A 73 2.50 16.43 -5.99
C PRO A 73 1.84 15.15 -5.50
N THR A 74 1.44 14.26 -6.41
CA THR A 74 0.85 12.94 -6.11
C THR A 74 1.25 11.92 -7.17
N LEU A 75 1.33 10.65 -6.77
CA LEU A 75 1.49 9.49 -7.66
C LEU A 75 0.14 8.88 -8.09
N ASP A 76 -0.98 9.40 -7.57
CA ASP A 76 -2.31 9.00 -8.01
C ASP A 76 -2.57 9.43 -9.45
N THR A 77 -3.16 8.54 -10.25
CA THR A 77 -3.60 8.87 -11.61
C THR A 77 -4.82 9.81 -11.57
N ARG A 78 -4.71 10.97 -12.20
CA ARG A 78 -5.76 12.00 -12.22
C ARG A 78 -6.59 11.99 -13.51
N LYS A 79 -6.27 11.10 -14.45
CA LYS A 79 -6.93 10.93 -15.76
C LYS A 79 -6.91 12.25 -16.56
N SER A 80 -5.81 12.97 -16.48
CA SER A 80 -5.61 14.24 -17.15
C SER A 80 -4.16 14.37 -17.57
N ASP A 81 -3.91 14.47 -18.87
CA ASP A 81 -2.55 14.53 -19.41
C ASP A 81 -1.71 15.64 -18.75
N ALA A 82 -2.27 16.85 -18.63
CA ALA A 82 -1.59 17.98 -18.01
C ALA A 82 -1.24 17.78 -16.53
N LEU A 83 -1.92 16.84 -15.86
CA LEU A 83 -1.72 16.51 -14.46
C LEU A 83 -0.93 15.20 -14.27
N ASP A 84 -0.93 14.29 -15.24
CA ASP A 84 -0.30 12.98 -15.10
C ASP A 84 1.08 12.92 -15.78
N PHE A 85 1.34 13.77 -16.78
CA PHE A 85 2.67 13.89 -17.40
C PHE A 85 3.52 14.96 -16.73
N HIS A 86 4.75 14.58 -16.34
CA HIS A 86 5.70 15.47 -15.70
C HIS A 86 7.06 15.39 -16.42
N GLU A 87 7.62 16.55 -16.76
CA GLU A 87 8.99 16.62 -17.26
C GLU A 87 9.95 16.55 -16.08
N VAL A 88 10.77 15.49 -16.04
CA VAL A 88 11.78 15.30 -15.00
C VAL A 88 13.16 15.33 -15.61
N SER A 89 14.09 16.00 -14.96
CA SER A 89 15.49 15.94 -15.36
C SER A 89 16.11 14.59 -15.03
N VAL A 90 17.09 14.17 -15.83
CA VAL A 90 17.82 12.92 -15.60
C VAL A 90 18.56 12.89 -14.26
N TRP A 91 18.95 14.05 -13.73
CA TRP A 91 19.61 14.12 -12.42
C TRP A 91 18.62 14.00 -11.26
N GLN A 92 17.42 14.59 -11.36
CA GLN A 92 16.34 14.37 -10.38
C GLN A 92 15.93 12.90 -10.36
N LEU A 93 15.75 12.28 -11.53
CA LEU A 93 15.44 10.86 -11.64
C LEU A 93 16.51 9.99 -10.94
N LEU A 94 17.79 10.24 -11.22
CA LEU A 94 18.88 9.51 -10.57
C LEU A 94 18.88 9.71 -9.04
N ALA A 95 18.61 10.92 -8.55
CA ALA A 95 18.55 11.21 -7.13
C ALA A 95 17.39 10.47 -6.44
N ALA A 96 16.22 10.42 -7.08
CA ALA A 96 15.04 9.69 -6.59
C ALA A 96 15.32 8.19 -6.49
N LEU A 97 15.86 7.58 -7.56
CA LEU A 97 16.19 6.15 -7.57
C LEU A 97 17.22 5.77 -6.51
N ARG A 98 18.24 6.62 -6.30
CA ARG A 98 19.24 6.41 -5.23
C ARG A 98 18.63 6.51 -3.84
N LEU A 99 17.66 7.39 -3.63
CA LEU A 99 16.98 7.52 -2.35
C LEU A 99 16.07 6.32 -2.08
N ALA A 100 15.23 5.93 -3.04
CA ALA A 100 14.39 4.74 -2.95
C ALA A 100 15.21 3.47 -2.66
N HIS A 101 16.35 3.29 -3.35
CA HIS A 101 17.23 2.16 -3.07
C HIS A 101 17.81 2.15 -1.65
N ARG A 102 18.13 3.31 -1.08
CA ARG A 102 18.61 3.38 0.30
C ARG A 102 17.51 3.10 1.31
N MET A 103 16.29 3.58 1.05
CA MET A 103 15.11 3.32 1.89
C MET A 103 14.84 1.83 2.00
N GLY A 104 14.77 1.12 0.86
CA GLY A 104 14.59 -0.34 0.87
C GLY A 104 15.68 -1.12 1.60
N ARG A 105 16.93 -0.61 1.62
CA ARG A 105 18.03 -1.24 2.40
C ARG A 105 18.01 -0.93 3.90
N GLN A 106 17.30 0.11 4.29
CA GLN A 106 17.12 0.51 5.69
C GLN A 106 15.85 -0.09 6.28
N ASP A 107 14.97 -0.62 5.43
CA ASP A 107 13.77 -1.32 5.84
C ASP A 107 14.16 -2.69 6.44
N PRO A 108 13.89 -2.93 7.73
CA PRO A 108 14.20 -4.19 8.40
C PRO A 108 13.24 -5.33 8.02
N SER A 109 12.30 -5.09 7.09
CA SER A 109 11.26 -6.06 6.69
C SER A 109 11.75 -7.17 5.73
N GLU A 110 13.04 -7.19 5.35
CA GLU A 110 13.70 -8.28 4.59
C GLU A 110 14.26 -9.42 5.44
#